data_AF-A0A1J3K300-F1
#
_entry.id   AF-A0A1J3K300-F1
#
_cell.length_a   1.000
_cell.length_b   1.000
_cell.length_c   1.000
_cell.angle_alpha   90.00
_cell.angle_beta   90.00
_cell.angle_gamma   90.00
#
_symmetry.space_group_name_H-M   'P 1'
#
loop_
_entity.id
_entity.type
_entity.pdbx_description
1 polymer ?
#
loop_
_entity_poly.entity_id
_entity_poly.type
_entity_poly.pdbx_seq_one_letter_code
_entity_poly.pdbx_strand_id
1 'polypeptide(L)'
;TLMPNSSLFKFHHLRHLNLSGNNFISSSLPSEFENLKRLEILSLFSSGFLGQVPSSFGNLSQLAYLELYDNKLTGSFHFCGI
;
A
#
# COMPACT_ATOMS: atom_id res chain seq x y z
N THR A 1 -1.71 6.95 12.17
CA THR A 1 -0.53 7.02 11.28
C THR A 1 -0.05 5.62 10.98
N LEU A 2 0.29 5.32 9.72
CA LEU A 2 0.87 4.03 9.33
C LEU A 2 2.39 4.17 9.32
N MET A 3 3.07 3.59 10.30
CA MET A 3 4.52 3.74 10.46
C MET A 3 5.29 2.64 9.72
N PRO A 4 6.43 2.96 9.05
CA PRO A 4 7.32 1.98 8.41
C PRO A 4 7.72 0.78 9.29
N ASN A 5 7.89 0.99 10.59
CA ASN A 5 8.29 -0.05 11.54
C ASN A 5 7.11 -0.84 12.16
N SER A 6 5.90 -0.67 11.63
CA SER A 6 4.73 -1.40 12.09
C SER A 6 4.94 -2.91 12.02
N SER A 7 4.48 -3.65 13.04
CA SER A 7 4.49 -5.11 13.06
C SER A 7 3.69 -5.72 11.90
N LEU A 8 2.80 -4.94 11.28
CA LEU A 8 2.06 -5.31 10.07
C LEU A 8 2.98 -5.89 8.98
N PHE A 9 4.14 -5.30 8.76
CA PHE A 9 5.05 -5.70 7.69
C PHE A 9 5.82 -7.00 7.97
N LYS A 10 5.64 -7.58 9.17
CA LYS A 10 6.18 -8.89 9.54
C LYS A 10 5.26 -10.06 9.16
N PHE A 11 4.02 -9.79 8.73
CA PHE A 11 3.08 -10.82 8.30
C PHE A 11 3.37 -11.24 6.84
N HIS A 12 4.48 -11.93 6.62
CA HIS A 12 4.92 -12.38 5.27
C HIS A 12 3.95 -13.33 4.56
N HIS A 13 2.96 -13.87 5.27
CA HIS A 13 1.90 -14.74 4.74
C HIS A 13 0.57 -14.03 4.54
N LEU A 14 0.48 -12.73 4.81
CA LEU A 14 -0.75 -11.95 4.60
C LEU A 14 -1.08 -11.90 3.11
N ARG A 15 -2.31 -12.29 2.77
CA ARG A 15 -2.82 -12.30 1.38
C ARG A 15 -3.77 -11.14 1.12
N HIS A 16 -4.55 -10.73 2.12
CA HIS A 16 -5.51 -9.66 1.99
C HIS A 16 -5.28 -8.63 3.10
N LEU A 17 -5.16 -7.37 2.71
CA LEU A 17 -5.04 -6.26 3.63
C LEU A 17 -5.99 -5.14 3.21
N ASN A 18 -6.97 -4.88 4.06
CA ASN A 18 -7.87 -3.75 3.91
C ASN A 18 -7.62 -2.75 5.05
N LEU A 19 -7.20 -1.55 4.68
CA LEU A 19 -7.07 -0.38 5.56
C LEU A 19 -7.89 0.81 5.05
N SER A 20 -8.87 0.58 4.16
CA SER A 20 -9.77 1.61 3.63
C SER A 20 -10.58 2.29 4.72
N GLY A 21 -10.92 3.57 4.54
CA GLY A 21 -11.77 4.32 5.47
C GLY A 21 -11.12 4.66 6.81
N ASN A 22 -9.80 4.48 6.95
CA ASN A 22 -9.06 4.85 8.15
C ASN A 22 -8.53 6.29 8.06
N ASN A 23 -8.19 6.91 9.19
CA ASN A 23 -7.66 8.27 9.21
C ASN A 23 -6.11 8.31 9.08
N PHE A 24 -5.60 8.34 7.85
CA PHE A 24 -4.17 8.44 7.52
C PHE A 24 -3.79 9.79 6.87
N ILE A 25 -4.50 10.87 7.19
CA ILE A 25 -4.42 12.23 6.58
C ILE A 25 -3.01 12.87 6.62
N SER A 26 -2.04 12.30 7.34
CA SER A 26 -0.65 12.79 7.40
C SER A 26 0.40 11.68 7.18
N SER A 27 -0.01 10.55 6.60
CA SER A 27 0.89 9.43 6.31
C SER A 27 1.13 9.30 4.81
N SER A 28 2.38 9.06 4.43
CA SER A 28 2.73 8.50 3.13
C SER A 28 2.56 6.97 3.16
N LEU A 29 2.52 6.37 1.98
CA LEU A 29 2.60 4.92 1.83
C LEU A 29 4.04 4.47 2.13
N PRO A 30 4.27 3.59 3.13
CA PRO A 30 5.61 3.09 3.43
C PRO A 30 6.14 2.15 2.35
N SER A 31 7.45 2.15 2.09
CA SER A 31 8.07 1.21 1.15
C SER A 31 7.96 -0.25 1.61
N GLU A 32 7.80 -0.46 2.92
CA GLU A 32 7.76 -1.74 3.62
C GLU A 32 6.56 -2.60 3.25
N PHE A 33 5.56 -2.06 2.53
CA PHE A 33 4.55 -2.89 1.87
C PHE A 33 5.20 -3.99 1.02
N GLU A 34 6.38 -3.73 0.44
CA GLU A 34 7.12 -4.72 -0.34
C GLU A 34 7.49 -6.00 0.43
N ASN A 35 7.47 -5.98 1.77
CA ASN A 35 7.73 -7.16 2.61
C ASN A 35 6.55 -8.16 2.61
N LEU A 36 5.37 -7.72 2.18
CA LEU A 36 4.17 -8.54 2.07
C LEU A 36 4.14 -9.28 0.72
N LYS A 37 5.16 -10.12 0.48
CA LYS A 37 5.40 -10.79 -0.83
C LYS A 37 4.26 -11.70 -1.31
N ARG A 38 3.35 -12.11 -0.42
CA ARG A 38 2.17 -12.94 -0.73
C ARG A 38 0.87 -12.14 -0.79
N LEU A 39 0.94 -10.82 -0.73
CA LEU A 39 -0.24 -9.97 -0.76
C LEU A 39 -0.87 -10.01 -2.15
N GLU A 40 -2.16 -10.34 -2.19
CA GLU A 40 -2.99 -10.47 -3.38
C GLU A 40 -3.96 -9.30 -3.51
N ILE A 41 -4.46 -8.80 -2.37
CA ILE A 41 -5.39 -7.66 -2.32
C ILE A 41 -4.88 -6.63 -1.33
N LEU A 42 -4.71 -5.39 -1.80
CA LEU A 42 -4.41 -4.23 -0.98
C LEU A 42 -5.44 -3.13 -1.23
N SER A 43 -6.25 -2.85 -0.21
CA SER A 43 -7.27 -1.78 -0.27
C SER A 43 -6.94 -0.68 0.73
N LEU A 44 -6.68 0.52 0.20
CA LEU A 44 -6.31 1.72 0.96
C LEU A 44 -7.20 2.93 0.60
N PHE A 45 -8.31 2.71 -0.09
CA PHE A 45 -9.15 3.80 -0.59
C PHE A 45 -9.79 4.61 0.55
N SER A 46 -10.10 5.88 0.28
CA SER A 46 -10.79 6.77 1.24
C SER A 46 -10.07 6.88 2.59
N SER A 47 -8.74 6.88 2.60
CA SER A 47 -7.96 6.89 3.85
C SER A 47 -7.10 8.14 4.06
N GLY A 48 -7.10 9.07 3.11
CA GLY A 48 -6.38 10.34 3.22
C GLY A 48 -4.85 10.27 3.08
N PHE A 49 -4.29 9.16 2.57
CA PHE A 49 -2.84 9.05 2.31
C PHE A 49 -2.34 10.18 1.40
N LEU A 50 -1.11 10.63 1.62
CA LEU A 50 -0.45 11.73 0.92
C LEU A 50 0.82 11.27 0.18
N GLY A 51 1.25 12.06 -0.80
CA GLY A 51 2.53 11.88 -1.49
C GLY A 51 2.48 10.83 -2.58
N GLN A 52 3.65 10.31 -2.99
CA GLN A 52 3.74 9.37 -4.11
C GLN A 52 3.53 7.93 -3.67
N VAL A 53 3.04 7.09 -4.58
CA VAL A 53 3.06 5.65 -4.39
C VAL A 53 4.50 5.14 -4.53
N PRO A 54 5.05 4.41 -3.55
CA PRO A 54 6.41 3.89 -3.63
C PRO A 54 6.60 2.98 -4.84
N SER A 55 7.71 3.13 -5.56
CA SER A 55 8.08 2.22 -6.65
C SER A 55 8.24 0.77 -6.18
N SER A 56 8.51 0.56 -4.89
CA SER A 56 8.57 -0.76 -4.26
C SER A 56 7.25 -1.53 -4.29
N PHE A 57 6.11 -0.88 -4.57
CA PHE A 57 4.85 -1.59 -4.83
C PHE A 57 4.95 -2.49 -6.07
N GLY A 58 5.85 -2.20 -7.01
CA GLY A 58 6.17 -3.10 -8.13
C GLY A 58 6.79 -4.43 -7.68
N ASN A 59 7.33 -4.51 -6.46
CA ASN A 59 7.87 -5.75 -5.90
C ASN A 59 6.80 -6.67 -5.27
N LEU A 60 5.52 -6.27 -5.31
CA LEU A 60 4.38 -7.06 -4.85
C LEU A 60 3.92 -8.01 -5.97
N SER A 61 4.74 -9.02 -6.26
CA SER A 61 4.57 -9.91 -7.42
C SER A 61 3.30 -10.79 -7.42
N GLN A 62 2.59 -10.86 -6.30
CA GLN A 62 1.33 -11.61 -6.18
C GLN A 62 0.11 -10.69 -6.15
N LEU A 63 0.29 -9.36 -6.20
CA LEU A 63 -0.80 -8.41 -6.05
C LEU A 63 -1.68 -8.42 -7.31
N ALA A 64 -2.93 -8.83 -7.13
CA ALA A 64 -3.93 -8.87 -8.19
C ALA A 64 -4.88 -7.66 -8.13
N TYR A 65 -5.10 -7.11 -6.93
CA TYR A 65 -6.02 -5.99 -6.72
C TYR A 65 -5.39 -4.91 -5.84
N LEU A 66 -5.40 -3.68 -6.33
CA LEU A 66 -4.87 -2.50 -5.65
C LEU A 66 -5.87 -1.35 -5.75
N GLU A 67 -6.39 -0.91 -4.60
CA GLU A 67 -7.31 0.22 -4.51
C GLU A 67 -6.66 1.38 -3.77
N LEU A 68 -6.35 2.46 -4.50
CA LEU A 68 -5.71 3.67 -3.97
C LEU A 68 -6.54 4.93 -4.15
N TYR A 69 -7.72 4.84 -4.78
CA TYR A 69 -8.56 5.98 -5.09
C TYR A 69 -9.07 6.68 -3.81
N ASP A 70 -9.56 7.92 -3.97
CA ASP A 70 -10.02 8.75 -2.85
C ASP A 70 -8.95 8.94 -1.75
N ASN A 71 -7.71 9.14 -2.18
CA ASN A 71 -6.60 9.60 -1.36
C ASN A 71 -5.99 10.86 -1.98
N LYS A 72 -5.08 11.51 -1.25
CA LYS A 72 -4.34 12.69 -1.72
C LYS A 72 -2.97 12.31 -2.28
N LEU A 73 -2.92 11.18 -2.99
CA LEU A 73 -1.71 10.66 -3.62
C LEU A 73 -1.37 11.48 -4.89
N THR A 74 -0.08 11.67 -5.15
CA THR A 74 0.46 12.46 -6.25
C THR A 74 1.44 11.64 -7.11
N GLY A 75 1.78 12.15 -8.28
CA GLY A 75 2.73 11.51 -9.21
C GLY A 75 2.10 10.43 -10.11
N SER A 76 2.90 9.94 -11.04
CA SER A 76 2.50 8.89 -11.98
C SER A 76 2.69 7.52 -11.34
N PHE A 77 1.61 6.75 -11.20
CA PHE A 77 1.72 5.37 -10.77
C PHE A 77 2.27 4.51 -11.92
N HIS A 78 3.54 4.14 -11.85
CA HIS A 78 4.16 3.20 -12.78
C HIS A 78 4.17 1.81 -12.17
N PHE A 79 3.20 0.97 -12.54
CA PHE A 79 3.19 -0.44 -12.22
C PHE A 79 3.97 -1.20 -13.29
N CYS A 80 5.19 -1.63 -12.99
CA CYS A 80 5.98 -2.47 -13.87
C CYS A 80 5.71 -3.94 -13.50
N GLY A 81 4.65 -4.53 -14.05
CA GLY A 81 4.16 -5.84 -13.62
C GLY A 81 3.14 -6.50 -14.54
N ILE A 82 3.13 -6.14 -15.83
CA ILE A 82 2.45 -6.89 -16.91
C ILE A 82 3.47 -7.19 -18.00
#